data_AF-A0A4R3TSL7-F1
#
_entry.id   AF-A0A4R3TSL7-F1
#
_cell.length_a   1.000
_cell.length_b   1.000
_cell.length_c   1.000
_cell.angle_alpha   90.00
_cell.angle_beta   90.00
_cell.angle_gamma   90.00
#
_symmetry.space_group_name_H-M   'P 1'
#
loop_
_entity.id
_entity.type
_entity.pdbx_description
1 polymer ?
#
loop_
_entity_poly.entity_id
_entity_poly.type
_entity_poly.pdbx_seq_one_letter_code
_entity_poly.pdbx_strand_id
1 'polypeptide(L)'
;MNTRQPTAEALISGRNILLGGRTNEHVLPSLQQVLAEVDSVAVSSTRKIIARCVAEAIAEIKGANFIGAGWILNLIHNLPLDDVSEQRWDVDYFLSMELPTFLDHFEEIKSARLVVLYVCKELANQHLPDCS
;
A
#
# COMPACT_ATOMS: atom_id res chain seq x y z
N MET A 1 19.34 5.96 -12.21
CA MET A 1 18.07 6.64 -12.51
C MET A 1 17.08 6.27 -11.41
N ASN A 2 16.45 7.26 -10.78
CA ASN A 2 15.63 7.12 -9.58
C ASN A 2 14.27 6.46 -9.91
N THR A 3 14.18 5.14 -9.77
CA THR A 3 12.90 4.40 -9.78
C THR A 3 12.08 4.59 -8.49
N ARG A 4 12.62 5.33 -7.50
CA ARG A 4 11.98 5.60 -6.20
C ARG A 4 10.80 6.58 -6.29
N GLN A 5 10.91 7.59 -7.15
CA GLN A 5 9.87 8.62 -7.29
C GLN A 5 8.57 8.08 -7.90
N PRO A 6 8.60 7.31 -9.00
CA PRO A 6 7.38 6.87 -9.67
C PRO A 6 6.42 6.08 -8.79
N THR A 7 6.93 5.13 -7.99
CA THR A 7 6.07 4.31 -7.11
C THR A 7 5.44 5.16 -6.01
N ALA A 8 6.22 5.94 -5.27
CA ALA A 8 5.69 6.80 -4.22
C ALA A 8 4.68 7.83 -4.78
N GLU A 9 5.03 8.49 -5.89
CA GLU A 9 4.16 9.46 -6.55
C GLU A 9 2.85 8.81 -7.04
N ALA A 10 2.91 7.62 -7.62
CA ALA A 10 1.71 6.88 -8.06
C ALA A 10 0.80 6.50 -6.88
N LEU A 11 1.37 6.01 -5.77
CA LEU A 11 0.60 5.65 -4.57
C LEU A 11 -0.06 6.89 -3.95
N ILE A 12 0.69 7.98 -3.76
CA ILE A 12 0.21 9.22 -3.15
C ILE A 12 -0.84 9.92 -4.04
N SER A 13 -0.56 10.05 -5.33
CA SER A 13 -1.48 10.69 -6.29
C SER A 13 -2.75 9.86 -6.45
N GLY A 14 -2.61 8.55 -6.62
CA GLY A 14 -3.74 7.61 -6.69
C GLY A 14 -4.63 7.71 -5.45
N ARG A 15 -4.03 7.65 -4.25
CA ARG A 15 -4.75 7.83 -2.98
C ARG A 15 -5.58 9.11 -2.97
N ASN A 16 -4.96 10.25 -3.28
CA ASN A 16 -5.63 11.56 -3.24
C ASN A 16 -6.84 11.64 -4.17
N ILE A 17 -6.71 11.11 -5.39
CA ILE A 17 -7.79 11.11 -6.37
C ILE A 17 -8.93 10.18 -5.91
N LEU A 18 -8.58 8.98 -5.45
CA LEU A 18 -9.51 7.91 -5.10
C LEU A 18 -10.30 8.21 -3.81
N LEU A 19 -9.67 8.77 -2.79
CA LEU A 19 -10.36 9.21 -1.55
C LEU A 19 -11.35 10.35 -1.83
N GLY A 20 -11.19 11.10 -2.93
CA GLY A 20 -12.19 12.05 -3.41
C GLY A 20 -13.42 11.40 -4.06
N GLY A 21 -13.51 10.07 -4.08
CA GLY A 21 -14.59 9.30 -4.71
C GLY A 21 -14.53 9.29 -6.24
N ARG A 22 -13.38 9.61 -6.83
CA ARG A 22 -13.21 9.77 -8.29
C ARG A 22 -12.05 8.92 -8.79
N THR A 23 -11.98 8.78 -10.10
CA THR A 23 -10.81 8.25 -10.82
C THR A 23 -10.54 9.15 -12.03
N ASN A 24 -9.37 9.00 -12.64
CA ASN A 24 -9.06 9.58 -13.94
C ASN A 24 -8.35 8.54 -14.82
N GLU A 25 -8.02 8.93 -16.05
CA GLU A 25 -7.34 8.10 -17.04
C GLU A 25 -5.93 7.65 -16.65
N HIS A 26 -5.34 8.23 -15.59
CA HIS A 26 -3.97 7.97 -15.17
C HIS A 26 -3.87 7.03 -13.97
N VAL A 27 -4.85 7.03 -13.05
CA VAL A 27 -4.75 6.23 -11.80
C VAL A 27 -4.51 4.75 -12.09
N LEU A 28 -5.36 4.12 -12.91
CA LEU A 28 -5.27 2.68 -13.16
C LEU A 28 -3.96 2.30 -13.89
N PRO A 29 -3.56 2.97 -15.00
CA PRO A 29 -2.25 2.72 -15.62
C PRO A 29 -1.07 2.90 -14.67
N SER A 30 -1.06 3.94 -13.82
CA SER A 30 0.02 4.17 -12.87
C SER A 30 0.13 3.04 -11.84
N LEU A 31 -0.99 2.54 -11.31
CA LEU A 31 -0.98 1.40 -10.38
C LEU A 31 -0.54 0.09 -11.08
N GLN A 32 -0.90 -0.10 -12.35
CA GLN A 32 -0.42 -1.24 -13.13
C GLN A 32 1.09 -1.18 -13.35
N GLN A 33 1.64 0.01 -13.59
CA GLN A 33 3.08 0.22 -13.68
C GLN A 33 3.78 -0.08 -12.35
N VAL A 34 3.21 0.34 -11.21
CA VAL A 34 3.74 -0.02 -9.88
C VAL A 34 3.85 -1.54 -9.72
N LEU A 35 2.87 -2.31 -10.17
CA LEU A 35 2.96 -3.78 -10.13
C LEU A 35 4.05 -4.32 -11.08
N ALA A 36 4.17 -3.77 -12.27
CA ALA A 36 5.18 -4.20 -13.25
C ALA A 36 6.62 -3.92 -12.76
N GLU A 37 6.80 -2.88 -11.95
CA GLU A 37 8.11 -2.43 -11.46
C GLU A 37 8.34 -2.76 -9.97
N VAL A 38 7.45 -3.53 -9.34
CA VAL A 38 7.48 -3.77 -7.89
C VAL A 38 8.79 -4.43 -7.43
N ASP A 39 9.42 -5.25 -8.27
CA ASP A 39 10.70 -5.89 -7.98
C ASP A 39 11.86 -4.90 -7.78
N SER A 40 11.68 -3.64 -8.17
CA SER A 40 12.65 -2.57 -7.90
C SER A 40 12.62 -2.04 -6.47
N VAL A 41 11.59 -2.37 -5.67
CA VAL A 41 11.50 -2.01 -4.24
C VAL A 41 12.49 -2.85 -3.44
N ALA A 42 13.46 -2.22 -2.79
CA ALA A 42 14.56 -2.94 -2.13
C ALA A 42 14.10 -3.70 -0.87
N VAL A 43 13.21 -3.10 -0.08
CA VAL A 43 12.68 -3.68 1.15
C VAL A 43 11.72 -4.83 0.84
N SER A 44 12.09 -6.06 1.22
CA SER A 44 11.38 -7.30 0.84
C SER A 44 9.93 -7.35 1.33
N SER A 45 9.68 -6.98 2.59
CA SER A 45 8.33 -6.90 3.16
C SER A 45 7.49 -5.83 2.45
N THR A 46 8.02 -4.62 2.27
CA THR A 46 7.34 -3.55 1.54
C THR A 46 6.99 -3.98 0.12
N ARG A 47 7.92 -4.63 -0.59
CA ARG A 47 7.68 -5.15 -1.95
C ARG A 47 6.45 -6.06 -1.99
N LYS A 48 6.37 -7.03 -1.09
CA LYS A 48 5.25 -7.98 -1.01
C LYS A 48 3.95 -7.28 -0.63
N ILE A 49 4.00 -6.37 0.35
CA ILE A 49 2.86 -5.59 0.80
C ILE A 49 2.31 -4.73 -0.34
N ILE A 50 3.16 -3.99 -1.05
CA ILE A 50 2.78 -3.17 -2.21
C ILE A 50 2.18 -4.05 -3.30
N ALA A 51 2.84 -5.15 -3.69
CA ALA A 51 2.33 -6.04 -4.73
C ALA A 51 0.90 -6.52 -4.41
N ARG A 52 0.66 -6.92 -3.16
CA ARG A 52 -0.66 -7.38 -2.71
C ARG A 52 -1.68 -6.25 -2.70
N CYS A 53 -1.37 -5.16 -2.00
CA CYS A 53 -2.31 -4.07 -1.78
C CYS A 53 -2.64 -3.32 -3.06
N VAL A 54 -1.68 -3.10 -3.96
CA VAL A 54 -1.94 -2.47 -5.26
C VAL A 54 -2.83 -3.36 -6.14
N ALA A 55 -2.64 -4.68 -6.11
CA ALA A 55 -3.53 -5.59 -6.83
C ALA A 55 -4.98 -5.52 -6.30
N GLU A 56 -5.17 -5.45 -4.98
CA GLU A 56 -6.48 -5.27 -4.35
C GLU A 56 -7.09 -3.89 -4.69
N ALA A 57 -6.30 -2.81 -4.65
CA ALA A 57 -6.76 -1.47 -5.04
C ALA A 57 -7.21 -1.43 -6.52
N ILE A 58 -6.49 -2.09 -7.42
CA ILE A 58 -6.89 -2.24 -8.83
C ILE A 58 -8.21 -3.01 -8.95
N ALA A 59 -8.42 -4.06 -8.16
CA ALA A 59 -9.68 -4.81 -8.15
C ALA A 59 -10.85 -3.93 -7.67
N GLU A 60 -10.66 -3.13 -6.63
CA GLU A 60 -11.65 -2.17 -6.13
C GLU A 60 -11.98 -1.11 -7.19
N ILE A 61 -10.98 -0.52 -7.87
CA ILE A 61 -11.19 0.44 -8.98
C ILE A 61 -12.01 -0.19 -10.11
N LYS A 62 -11.67 -1.42 -10.53
CA LYS A 62 -12.42 -2.15 -11.56
C LYS A 62 -13.86 -2.48 -11.13
N GLY A 63 -14.07 -2.66 -9.83
CA GLY A 63 -15.39 -2.81 -9.21
C GLY A 63 -16.10 -1.49 -8.90
N ALA A 64 -15.60 -0.35 -9.39
CA ALA A 64 -16.10 1.01 -9.14
C ALA A 64 -16.12 1.44 -7.66
N ASN A 65 -15.37 0.76 -6.79
CA ASN A 65 -15.19 1.14 -5.39
C ASN A 65 -13.93 2.00 -5.22
N PHE A 66 -14.03 3.27 -5.63
CA PHE A 66 -12.87 4.17 -5.61
C PHE A 66 -12.41 4.51 -4.20
N ILE A 67 -13.35 4.74 -3.27
CA ILE A 67 -13.02 5.11 -1.90
C ILE A 67 -12.28 3.94 -1.21
N GLY A 68 -12.77 2.71 -1.36
CA GLY A 68 -12.09 1.52 -0.84
C GLY A 68 -10.68 1.34 -1.41
N ALA A 69 -10.49 1.56 -2.71
CA ALA A 69 -9.16 1.58 -3.32
C ALA A 69 -8.27 2.68 -2.71
N GLY A 70 -8.83 3.87 -2.48
CA GLY A 70 -8.16 5.00 -1.85
C GLY A 70 -7.65 4.66 -0.44
N TRP A 71 -8.45 3.97 0.37
CA TRP A 71 -8.04 3.51 1.70
C TRP A 71 -6.92 2.47 1.66
N ILE A 72 -6.96 1.53 0.70
CA ILE A 72 -5.87 0.56 0.50
C ILE A 72 -4.57 1.30 0.16
N LEU A 73 -4.60 2.30 -0.73
CA LEU A 73 -3.41 3.09 -1.04
C LEU A 73 -2.99 3.96 0.15
N ASN A 74 -3.93 4.48 0.93
CA ASN A 74 -3.64 5.24 2.14
C ASN A 74 -2.87 4.41 3.18
N LEU A 75 -3.14 3.11 3.29
CA LEU A 75 -2.39 2.23 4.18
C LEU A 75 -0.93 2.08 3.76
N ILE A 76 -0.62 2.08 2.47
CA ILE A 76 0.72 1.68 1.98
C ILE A 76 1.60 2.83 1.47
N HIS A 77 1.07 4.05 1.32
CA HIS A 77 1.77 5.13 0.63
C HIS A 77 3.05 5.62 1.32
N ASN A 78 3.20 5.37 2.62
CA ASN A 78 4.38 5.77 3.42
C ASN A 78 5.35 4.61 3.70
N LEU A 79 5.11 3.42 3.14
CA LEU A 79 6.01 2.29 3.37
C LEU A 79 7.41 2.54 2.77
N PRO A 80 8.47 2.05 3.42
CA PRO A 80 9.84 2.30 3.00
C PRO A 80 10.15 1.55 1.70
N LEU A 81 10.48 2.28 0.64
CA LEU A 81 10.79 1.71 -0.68
C LEU A 81 12.26 1.29 -0.81
N ASP A 82 13.12 1.78 0.08
CA ASP A 82 14.56 1.53 0.11
C ASP A 82 15.13 1.45 1.52
N ASP A 83 16.34 0.89 1.65
CA ASP A 83 17.02 0.66 2.93
C ASP A 83 17.21 1.94 3.77
N VAL A 84 17.37 3.11 3.12
CA VAL A 84 17.53 4.39 3.84
C VAL A 84 16.20 4.82 4.44
N SER A 85 15.11 4.67 3.69
CA SER A 85 13.76 4.92 4.21
C SER A 85 13.36 3.89 5.26
N GLU A 86 13.80 2.64 5.16
CA GLU A 86 13.51 1.57 6.14
C GLU A 86 14.10 1.90 7.51
N GLN A 87 15.36 2.34 7.56
CA GLN A 87 16.02 2.72 8.81
C GLN A 87 15.36 3.91 9.53
N ARG A 88 14.57 4.70 8.80
CA ARG A 88 13.86 5.89 9.33
C ARG A 88 12.37 5.65 9.50
N TRP A 89 11.88 4.51 9.05
CA TRP A 89 10.46 4.22 9.06
C TRP A 89 10.03 3.87 10.48
N ASP A 90 9.02 4.59 10.96
CA ASP A 90 8.47 4.40 12.29
C ASP A 90 7.35 3.35 12.22
N VAL A 91 7.74 2.09 12.46
CA VAL A 91 6.79 0.97 12.49
C VAL A 91 5.76 1.11 13.62
N ASP A 92 6.14 1.70 14.75
CA ASP A 92 5.22 1.91 15.87
C ASP A 92 4.16 2.96 15.51
N TYR A 93 4.54 4.02 14.79
CA TYR A 93 3.59 4.97 14.21
C TYR A 93 2.66 4.29 13.20
N PHE A 94 3.18 3.45 12.30
CA PHE A 94 2.34 2.70 11.37
C PHE A 94 1.29 1.86 12.10
N LEU A 95 1.72 1.09 13.11
CA LEU A 95 0.85 0.18 13.87
C LEU A 95 -0.15 0.92 14.77
N SER A 96 0.21 2.11 15.28
CA SER A 96 -0.64 2.89 16.20
C SER A 96 -1.52 3.94 15.52
N MET A 97 -1.19 4.37 14.30
CA MET A 97 -1.90 5.43 13.60
C MET A 97 -2.42 5.01 12.23
N GLU A 98 -1.54 4.53 11.33
CA GLU A 98 -1.92 4.27 9.93
C GLU A 98 -2.82 3.04 9.80
N LEU A 99 -2.46 1.94 10.48
CA LEU A 99 -3.25 0.71 10.48
C LEU A 99 -4.61 0.89 11.18
N PRO A 100 -4.70 1.50 12.38
CA PRO A 100 -6.01 1.80 12.98
C PRO A 100 -6.87 2.71 12.11
N THR A 101 -6.30 3.74 11.48
CA THR A 101 -7.05 4.59 10.54
C THR A 101 -7.63 3.78 9.38
N PHE A 102 -6.87 2.84 8.80
CA PHE A 102 -7.41 1.93 7.78
C PHE A 102 -8.55 1.06 8.32
N LEU A 103 -8.40 0.55 9.55
CA LEU A 103 -9.39 -0.28 10.21
C LEU A 103 -10.67 0.49 10.53
N ASP A 104 -10.63 1.78 10.82
CA ASP A 104 -11.83 2.60 11.03
C ASP A 104 -12.72 2.67 9.77
N HIS A 105 -12.15 2.39 8.59
CA HIS A 105 -12.84 2.41 7.30
C HIS A 105 -13.05 1.00 6.70
N PHE A 106 -12.99 -0.06 7.52
CA PHE A 106 -13.04 -1.44 7.01
C PHE A 106 -14.31 -1.77 6.21
N GLU A 107 -15.44 -1.13 6.49
CA GLU A 107 -16.72 -1.37 5.81
C GLU A 107 -16.71 -0.86 4.36
N GLU A 108 -15.82 0.08 4.04
CA GLU A 108 -15.69 0.69 2.71
C GLU A 108 -14.82 -0.17 1.77
N ILE A 109 -14.22 -1.24 2.28
CA ILE A 109 -13.19 -2.02 1.59
C ILE A 109 -13.58 -3.50 1.59
N LYS A 110 -13.87 -4.05 0.41
CA LYS A 110 -14.33 -5.43 0.27
C LYS A 110 -13.27 -6.44 0.75
N SER A 111 -12.00 -6.13 0.54
CA SER A 111 -10.86 -6.97 0.93
C SER A 111 -10.13 -6.51 2.19
N ALA A 112 -10.73 -5.65 3.04
CA ALA A 112 -10.10 -5.12 4.26
C ALA A 112 -9.42 -6.19 5.12
N ARG A 113 -10.15 -7.27 5.46
CA ARG A 113 -9.62 -8.37 6.27
C ARG A 113 -8.38 -9.01 5.65
N LEU A 114 -8.43 -9.21 4.34
CA LEU A 114 -7.36 -9.87 3.59
C LEU A 114 -6.11 -8.98 3.51
N VAL A 115 -6.31 -7.69 3.26
CA VAL A 115 -5.25 -6.68 3.27
C VAL A 115 -4.58 -6.61 4.64
N VAL A 116 -5.36 -6.43 5.71
CA VAL A 116 -4.84 -6.28 7.08
C VAL A 116 -4.05 -7.51 7.51
N LEU A 117 -4.60 -8.71 7.35
CA LEU A 117 -3.92 -9.95 7.73
C LEU A 117 -2.62 -10.14 6.95
N TYR A 118 -2.61 -9.80 5.66
CA TYR A 118 -1.42 -9.91 4.84
C TYR A 118 -0.34 -8.90 5.24
N VAL A 119 -0.72 -7.64 5.46
CA VAL A 119 0.20 -6.59 5.93
C VAL A 119 0.80 -6.98 7.28
N CYS A 120 -0.04 -7.37 8.24
CA CYS A 120 0.43 -7.79 9.56
C CYS A 120 1.37 -9.00 9.47
N LYS A 121 1.07 -9.97 8.60
CA LYS A 121 1.95 -11.14 8.37
C LYS A 121 3.32 -10.71 7.86
N GLU A 122 3.39 -9.86 6.83
CA GLU A 122 4.68 -9.49 6.26
C GLU A 122 5.49 -8.56 7.18
N LEU A 123 4.84 -7.70 7.97
CA LEU A 123 5.51 -6.93 9.03
C LEU A 123 5.99 -7.83 10.17
N ALA A 124 5.19 -8.81 10.59
CA ALA A 124 5.59 -9.78 11.60
C ALA A 124 6.84 -10.56 11.14
N ASN A 125 6.88 -11.02 9.89
CA ASN A 125 8.06 -11.71 9.34
C ASN A 125 9.32 -10.84 9.31
N GLN A 126 9.18 -9.51 9.27
CA GLN A 126 10.31 -8.58 9.24
C GLN A 126 10.81 -8.22 10.65
N HIS A 127 9.90 -8.10 11.62
CA HIS A 127 10.20 -7.51 12.92
C HIS A 127 10.15 -8.49 14.10
N LEU A 128 9.41 -9.60 13.96
CA LEU A 128 9.42 -10.63 14.99
C LEU A 128 10.61 -11.57 14.74
N PRO A 129 11.34 -11.94 15.80
CA PRO A 129 12.35 -12.99 15.68
C PRO A 129 11.67 -14.28 15.19
N ASP A 130 12.38 -15.04 14.34
CA ASP A 130 11.95 -16.39 13.99
C ASP A 130 11.71 -17.18 15.28
N CYS A 131 10.44 -17.46 15.59
CA CYS A 131 10.11 -18.43 16.63
C CYS A 131 10.62 -19.78 16.12
N SER A 132 11.74 -20.22 16.71
CA SER A 132 12.41 -21.49 16.42
C SER A 132 11.47 -22.68 16.64
#